data_AF-A0A127A2P8-F1
#
_entry.id   AF-A0A127A2P8-F1
#
_cell.length_a   1.000
_cell.length_b   1.000
_cell.length_c   1.000
_cell.angle_alpha   90.00
_cell.angle_beta   90.00
_cell.angle_gamma   90.00
#
_symmetry.space_group_name_H-M   'P 1'
#
loop_
_entity.id
_entity.type
_entity.pdbx_description
1 polymer ?
#
loop_
_entity_poly.entity_id
_entity_poly.type
_entity_poly.pdbx_seq_one_letter_code
_entity_poly.pdbx_strand_id
1 'polypeptide(L)'
;MSFFLVFVAIVLAGGLAWFAVDVGRASSGRRPGAQGNGATAPAPRGLEEPPTGLPPVYLPEHPNPEDVDAVRFALAFRGYRMDQVDEVLARLRDRIGVQAALIHALTEQLKSAREPRDDD
;
A
#
# COMPACT_ATOMS: atom_id res chain seq x y z
N MET A 1 -21.01 -15.71 -43.76
CA MET A 1 -19.95 -14.76 -44.20
C MET A 1 -20.12 -13.36 -43.58
N SER A 2 -21.29 -12.72 -43.65
CA SER A 2 -21.51 -11.37 -43.08
C SER A 2 -21.40 -11.29 -41.55
N PHE A 3 -22.01 -12.21 -40.79
CA PHE A 3 -21.98 -12.18 -39.31
C PHE A 3 -20.57 -12.30 -38.71
N PHE A 4 -19.68 -13.03 -39.36
CA PHE A 4 -18.29 -13.17 -38.92
C PHE A 4 -17.53 -11.84 -39.02
N LEU A 5 -17.74 -11.08 -40.10
CA LEU A 5 -17.15 -9.75 -40.27
C LEU A 5 -17.69 -8.75 -39.24
N VAL A 6 -18.99 -8.82 -38.91
CA VAL A 6 -19.59 -7.98 -37.86
C VAL A 6 -19.01 -8.31 -36.49
N PHE A 7 -18.85 -9.60 -36.17
CA PHE A 7 -18.23 -10.03 -34.91
C PHE A 7 -16.78 -9.55 -34.80
N VAL A 8 -15.99 -9.72 -35.86
CA VAL A 8 -14.60 -9.22 -35.91
C VAL A 8 -14.56 -7.70 -35.77
N ALA A 9 -15.47 -6.97 -36.40
CA ALA A 9 -15.55 -5.51 -36.28
C ALA A 9 -15.90 -5.05 -34.85
N ILE A 10 -16.82 -5.74 -34.17
CA ILE A 10 -17.19 -5.43 -32.78
C ILE A 10 -16.03 -5.73 -31.83
N VAL A 11 -15.35 -6.87 -32.00
CA VAL A 11 -14.18 -7.23 -31.18
C VAL A 11 -13.03 -6.23 -31.41
N LEU A 12 -12.78 -5.83 -32.66
CA LEU A 12 -11.78 -4.81 -32.98
C LEU A 12 -12.14 -3.44 -32.39
N ALA A 13 -13.39 -3.01 -32.52
CA ALA A 13 -13.85 -1.73 -31.97
C ALA A 13 -13.77 -1.70 -30.43
N GLY A 14 -14.20 -2.79 -29.78
CA GLY A 14 -14.10 -2.94 -28.33
C GLY A 14 -12.65 -2.98 -27.85
N GLY A 15 -11.79 -3.76 -28.53
CA GLY A 15 -10.36 -3.84 -28.22
C GLY A 15 -9.65 -2.49 -28.40
N LEU A 16 -9.96 -1.75 -29.47
CA LEU A 16 -9.36 -0.44 -29.75
C LEU A 16 -9.80 0.63 -28.73
N ALA A 17 -11.08 0.62 -28.34
CA ALA A 17 -11.59 1.52 -27.30
C ALA A 17 -10.96 1.24 -25.93
N TRP A 18 -10.79 -0.05 -25.58
CA TRP A 18 -10.16 -0.45 -24.32
C TRP A 18 -8.66 -0.10 -24.30
N PHE A 19 -7.96 -0.33 -25.41
CA PHE A 19 -6.55 0.02 -25.58
C PHE A 19 -6.32 1.56 -25.51
N ALA A 20 -7.24 2.35 -26.05
CA ALA A 20 -7.18 3.81 -25.96
C ALA A 20 -7.36 4.35 -24.53
N VAL A 21 -8.20 3.71 -23.70
CA VAL A 21 -8.41 4.11 -22.30
C VAL A 21 -7.26 3.66 -21.39
N ASP A 22 -6.69 2.49 -21.65
CA ASP A 22 -5.58 1.93 -20.87
C ASP A 22 -4.26 2.66 -21.16
N VAL A 23 -3.96 2.96 -22.43
CA VAL A 23 -2.80 3.77 -22.83
C VAL A 23 -3.01 5.25 -22.47
N GLY A 24 -4.25 5.75 -22.44
CA GLY A 24 -4.57 7.13 -22.03
C GLY A 24 -4.28 7.43 -20.55
N ARG A 25 -4.36 6.42 -19.67
CA ARG A 25 -3.95 6.54 -18.26
C ARG A 25 -2.46 6.26 -18.04
N ALA A 26 -1.82 5.48 -18.91
CA ALA A 26 -0.38 5.20 -18.84
C ALA A 26 0.51 6.27 -19.51
N SER A 27 -0.06 7.14 -20.36
CA SER A 27 0.69 8.14 -21.14
C SER A 27 0.60 9.58 -20.62
N SER A 28 -0.04 9.83 -19.46
CA SER A 28 -0.04 11.14 -18.79
C SER A 28 1.31 11.50 -18.13
N GLY A 29 2.41 11.02 -18.68
CA GLY A 29 3.79 11.23 -18.23
C GLY A 29 4.68 11.98 -19.22
N ARG A 30 4.13 12.73 -20.19
CA ARG A 30 4.97 13.53 -21.11
C ARG A 30 4.26 14.80 -21.58
N ARG A 31 4.52 15.93 -20.91
CA ARG A 31 4.25 17.25 -21.49
C ARG A 31 5.33 17.58 -22.53
N PRO A 32 4.97 17.98 -23.77
CA PRO A 32 5.90 18.58 -24.71
C PRO A 32 6.05 20.06 -24.33
N GLY A 33 7.21 20.44 -23.80
CA GLY A 33 7.49 21.81 -23.41
C GLY A 33 8.82 22.27 -23.98
N ALA A 34 8.83 22.68 -25.25
CA ALA A 34 9.88 23.55 -25.80
C ALA A 34 9.52 24.08 -27.20
N GLN A 35 8.53 24.99 -27.29
CA GLN A 35 8.57 26.07 -28.29
C GLN A 35 7.59 27.18 -27.93
N GLY A 36 8.07 28.41 -27.73
CA GLY A 36 7.21 29.60 -27.63
C GLY A 36 7.86 30.75 -26.88
N ASN A 37 8.30 31.76 -27.62
CA ASN A 37 8.94 33.00 -27.16
C ASN A 37 8.10 33.80 -26.14
N GLY A 38 8.80 34.61 -25.34
CA GLY A 38 8.29 35.90 -24.84
C GLY A 38 7.93 35.93 -23.36
N ALA A 39 8.63 36.78 -22.63
CA ALA A 39 8.46 37.14 -21.22
C ALA A 39 7.04 37.06 -20.65
N THR A 40 6.81 36.25 -19.61
CA THR A 40 5.73 36.44 -18.61
C THR A 40 6.11 35.73 -17.29
N ALA A 41 5.73 36.34 -16.17
CA ALA A 41 6.04 36.07 -14.76
C ALA A 41 6.19 34.61 -14.29
N PRO A 42 6.92 34.35 -13.17
CA PRO A 42 6.97 33.02 -12.56
C PRO A 42 5.58 32.61 -12.10
N ALA A 43 5.06 31.52 -12.69
CA ALA A 43 3.81 30.91 -12.26
C ALA A 43 3.90 30.54 -10.76
N PRO A 44 2.81 30.71 -9.98
CA PRO A 44 2.79 30.25 -8.59
C PRO A 44 3.12 28.76 -8.60
N ARG A 45 4.18 28.39 -7.87
CA ARG A 45 4.66 27.02 -7.72
C ARG A 45 3.48 26.21 -7.16
N GLY A 46 2.75 25.56 -8.06
CA GLY A 46 1.62 24.71 -7.69
C GLY A 46 2.15 23.67 -6.71
N LEU A 47 1.40 23.47 -5.64
CA LEU A 47 1.64 22.45 -4.62
C LEU A 47 2.12 21.18 -5.34
N GLU A 48 3.39 20.81 -5.13
CA GLU A 48 3.92 19.58 -5.69
C GLU A 48 2.96 18.46 -5.29
N GLU A 49 2.40 17.77 -6.28
CA GLU A 49 1.50 16.64 -6.05
C GLU A 49 2.22 15.68 -5.10
N PRO A 50 1.69 15.42 -3.89
CA PRO A 50 2.35 14.55 -2.93
C PRO A 50 2.67 13.22 -3.62
N PRO A 51 3.90 12.69 -3.46
CA PRO A 51 4.27 11.45 -4.12
C PRO A 51 3.25 10.37 -3.80
N THR A 52 2.56 9.90 -4.84
CA THR A 52 1.49 8.90 -4.74
C THR A 52 2.12 7.53 -4.49
N GLY A 53 2.51 7.28 -3.25
CA GLY A 53 3.08 6.00 -2.81
C GLY A 53 4.08 6.19 -1.69
N LEU A 54 3.69 5.83 -0.46
CA LEU A 54 4.66 5.63 0.60
C LEU A 54 5.52 4.40 0.27
N PRO A 55 6.84 4.44 0.52
CA PRO A 55 7.66 3.24 0.42
C PRO A 55 7.08 2.15 1.34
N PRO A 56 7.17 0.87 0.93
CA PRO A 56 6.61 -0.21 1.74
C PRO A 56 7.28 -0.24 3.11
N VAL A 57 6.47 -0.10 4.16
CA VAL A 57 6.91 -0.20 5.56
C VAL A 57 6.70 -1.65 5.98
N TYR A 58 7.80 -2.31 6.31
CA TYR A 58 7.81 -3.70 6.75
C TYR A 58 7.82 -3.80 8.28
N LEU A 59 7.40 -4.95 8.80
CA LEU A 59 7.51 -5.27 10.22
C LEU A 59 8.99 -5.41 10.61
N PRO A 60 9.38 -4.90 11.80
CA PRO A 60 10.70 -5.19 12.37
C PRO A 60 10.77 -6.66 12.84
N GLU A 61 11.98 -7.13 13.16
CA GLU A 61 12.22 -8.52 13.61
C GLU A 61 11.38 -8.93 14.84
N HIS A 62 11.12 -7.97 15.74
CA HIS A 62 10.32 -8.18 16.94
C HIS A 62 9.17 -7.15 16.98
N PRO A 63 8.07 -7.41 16.26
CA PRO A 63 7.01 -6.43 16.10
C PRO A 63 6.15 -6.31 17.35
N ASN A 64 5.82 -5.07 17.71
CA ASN A 64 4.74 -4.75 18.64
C ASN A 64 3.39 -4.70 17.89
N PRO A 65 2.26 -4.72 18.62
CA PRO A 65 0.94 -4.62 17.99
C PRO A 65 0.80 -3.38 17.10
N GLU A 66 1.32 -2.23 17.55
CA GLU A 66 1.27 -0.96 16.83
C GLU A 66 2.05 -0.99 15.51
N ASP A 67 3.11 -1.80 15.42
CA ASP A 67 3.92 -1.92 14.21
C ASP A 67 3.13 -2.59 13.07
N VAL A 68 2.18 -3.47 13.41
CA VAL A 68 1.29 -4.12 12.44
C VAL A 68 0.41 -3.09 11.72
N ASP A 69 0.01 -2.03 12.42
CA ASP A 69 -0.86 -0.96 11.92
C ASP A 69 -0.13 -0.03 10.95
N ALA A 70 1.19 0.06 11.11
CA ALA A 70 2.06 0.90 10.31
C ALA A 70 2.46 0.24 8.99
N VAL A 71 2.22 -1.08 8.82
CA VAL A 71 2.61 -1.81 7.60
C VAL A 71 1.90 -1.24 6.38
N ARG A 72 2.66 -0.98 5.31
CA ARG A 72 2.14 -0.50 4.03
C ARG A 72 2.61 -1.40 2.90
N PHE A 73 1.67 -1.97 2.17
CA PHE A 73 1.96 -2.81 1.01
C PHE A 73 1.93 -1.98 -0.29
N ALA A 74 2.86 -2.28 -1.20
CA ALA A 74 2.81 -1.74 -2.56
C ALA A 74 1.71 -2.40 -3.39
N LEU A 75 1.14 -1.67 -4.34
CA LEU A 75 0.16 -2.20 -5.28
C LEU A 75 0.86 -3.04 -6.37
N ALA A 76 0.26 -4.17 -6.75
CA ALA A 76 0.77 -5.05 -7.80
C ALA A 76 -0.36 -5.51 -8.75
N PHE A 77 -0.01 -5.83 -10.00
CA PHE A 77 -0.96 -6.31 -11.03
C PHE A 77 -1.74 -7.56 -10.62
N ARG A 78 -1.14 -8.39 -9.76
CA ARG A 78 -1.82 -9.44 -9.00
C ARG A 78 -1.53 -9.19 -7.53
N GLY A 79 -2.57 -8.84 -6.78
CA GLY A 79 -2.50 -8.59 -5.34
C GLY A 79 -3.48 -9.46 -4.57
N TYR A 80 -3.24 -9.59 -3.29
CA TYR A 80 -4.25 -10.08 -2.36
C TYR A 80 -5.35 -9.03 -2.21
N ARG A 81 -6.57 -9.47 -1.87
CA ARG A 81 -7.66 -8.52 -1.61
C ARG A 81 -7.38 -7.79 -0.29
N MET A 82 -7.58 -6.47 -0.30
CA MET A 82 -7.27 -5.61 0.84
C MET A 82 -8.04 -6.01 2.09
N ASP A 83 -9.32 -6.34 1.97
CA ASP A 83 -10.17 -6.78 3.09
C ASP A 83 -9.64 -8.06 3.77
N GLN A 84 -9.17 -9.02 2.98
CA GLN A 84 -8.60 -10.26 3.50
C GLN A 84 -7.26 -10.03 4.21
N VAL A 85 -6.40 -9.19 3.62
CA VAL A 85 -5.13 -8.82 4.22
C VAL A 85 -5.37 -8.07 5.54
N ASP A 86 -6.29 -7.11 5.54
CA ASP A 86 -6.64 -6.32 6.73
C ASP A 86 -7.18 -7.21 7.85
N GLU A 87 -8.04 -8.19 7.54
CA GLU A 87 -8.55 -9.15 8.53
C GLU A 87 -7.43 -10.00 9.14
N VAL A 88 -6.49 -10.49 8.31
CA VAL A 88 -5.35 -11.27 8.79
C VAL A 88 -4.42 -10.42 9.65
N LEU A 89 -4.15 -9.17 9.26
CA LEU A 89 -3.33 -8.24 10.05
C LEU A 89 -4.00 -7.87 11.38
N ALA A 90 -5.32 -7.69 11.40
CA ALA A 90 -6.07 -7.46 12.63
C ALA A 90 -5.91 -8.63 13.61
N ARG A 91 -6.10 -9.87 13.13
CA ARG A 91 -5.90 -11.08 13.95
C ARG A 91 -4.45 -11.23 14.42
N LEU A 92 -3.47 -10.88 13.58
CA LEU A 92 -2.05 -10.91 13.93
C LEU A 92 -1.73 -9.91 15.05
N ARG A 93 -2.22 -8.67 14.92
CA ARG A 93 -2.09 -7.61 15.94
C ARG A 93 -2.64 -8.07 17.29
N ASP A 94 -3.85 -8.60 17.29
CA ASP A 94 -4.48 -9.11 18.52
C ASP A 94 -3.65 -10.23 19.15
N ARG A 95 -3.14 -11.15 18.33
CA ARG A 95 -2.30 -12.25 18.82
C ARG A 95 -1.00 -11.75 19.44
N ILE A 96 -0.32 -10.80 18.80
CA ILE A 96 0.90 -10.18 19.34
C ILE A 96 0.59 -9.47 20.65
N GLY A 97 -0.54 -8.75 20.74
CA GLY A 97 -0.96 -8.08 21.97
C GLY A 97 -1.17 -9.05 23.14
N VAL A 98 -1.85 -10.17 22.88
CA VAL A 98 -2.03 -11.24 23.89
C VAL A 98 -0.69 -11.84 24.30
N GLN A 99 0.21 -12.10 23.36
CA GLN A 99 1.54 -12.64 23.66
C GLN A 99 2.39 -11.67 24.47
N ALA A 100 2.39 -10.38 24.12
CA ALA A 100 3.12 -9.34 24.85
C ALA A 100 2.63 -9.22 26.29
N ALA A 101 1.31 -9.22 26.50
CA ALA A 101 0.71 -9.19 27.84
C ALA A 101 1.09 -10.41 28.68
N LEU A 102 1.09 -11.61 28.07
CA LEU A 102 1.51 -12.85 28.75
C LEU A 102 2.99 -12.82 29.12
N ILE A 103 3.87 -12.39 28.21
CA ILE A 103 5.32 -12.28 28.47
C ILE A 103 5.57 -11.30 29.62
N HIS A 104 4.88 -10.16 29.62
CA HIS A 104 4.98 -9.17 30.69
C HIS A 104 4.53 -9.77 32.03
N ALA A 105 3.35 -10.40 32.07
CA ALA A 105 2.84 -11.03 33.29
C ALA A 105 3.77 -12.12 33.84
N LEU A 106 4.32 -12.97 32.97
CA LEU A 106 5.26 -14.02 33.37
C LEU A 106 6.58 -13.43 33.86
N THR A 107 7.06 -12.37 33.23
CA THR A 107 8.29 -11.69 33.63
C THR A 107 8.15 -11.06 35.01
N GLU A 108 7.02 -10.42 35.31
CA GLU A 108 6.72 -9.90 36.64
C GLU A 108 6.62 -11.01 37.69
N GLN A 109 5.94 -12.13 37.40
CA GLN A 109 5.89 -13.27 38.30
C GLN A 109 7.28 -13.85 38.60
N LEU A 110 8.12 -13.99 37.57
CA LEU A 110 9.49 -14.46 37.72
C LEU A 110 10.34 -13.49 38.54
N LYS A 111 10.13 -12.17 38.37
CA LYS A 111 10.81 -11.15 39.15
C LYS A 111 10.40 -11.22 40.62
N SER A 112 9.10 -11.26 40.93
CA SER A 112 8.59 -11.39 42.29
C SER A 112 8.99 -12.70 42.96
N ALA A 113 9.11 -13.80 42.21
CA ALA A 113 9.57 -15.08 42.74
C ALA A 113 11.09 -15.13 42.96
N ARG A 114 11.85 -14.37 42.16
CA ARG A 114 13.31 -14.30 42.24
C ARG A 114 13.80 -13.34 43.31
N GLU A 115 13.05 -12.28 43.59
CA GLU A 115 13.28 -11.38 44.71
C GLU A 115 13.01 -12.18 46.00
N PRO A 116 14.05 -12.73 46.66
CA PRO A 116 13.88 -13.54 47.83
C PRO A 116 13.41 -12.63 48.96
N ARG A 117 12.83 -13.28 49.96
CA ARG A 117 12.66 -12.84 51.34
C ARG A 117 14.03 -12.42 51.95
N ASP A 118 14.62 -11.35 51.41
CA ASP A 118 15.86 -10.70 51.89
C ASP A 118 15.62 -9.86 53.15
N ASP A 119 14.38 -9.84 53.64
CA ASP A 119 13.98 -9.40 54.97
C ASP A 119 13.80 -10.63 55.90
N ASP A 120 14.89 -11.15 56.47
CA ASP A 120 14.95 -11.82 57.79
C ASP A 120 16.39 -12.19 58.21
#